data_AF-A0A3M4KX28-F1
#
_entry.id   AF-A0A3M4KX28-F1
#
_cell.length_a   1.000
_cell.length_b   1.000
_cell.length_c   1.000
_cell.angle_alpha   90.00
_cell.angle_beta   90.00
_cell.angle_gamma   90.00
#
_symmetry.space_group_name_H-M   'P 1'
#
loop_
_entity.id
_entity.type
_entity.pdbx_description
1 polymer ?
#
loop_
_entity_poly.entity_id
_entity_poly.type
_entity_poly.pdbx_seq_one_letter_code
_entity_poly.pdbx_strand_id
1 'polypeptide(L)'
;MQRSSLLVFAVEVSAMKNLGFSKKILLAAALIVVVAFSVFIVVNDYRQRQSLKSSVKSELQQLGTLTTQNIQTWLESRIQLLQSMSQQVAVDGKELPQLQRAIGLPTYSDNFQLSYFGSTEGVMFSVPAGNRPADYDPRARGWYKAAQNAPGTIVTEPYIAASSGKLVMTIATPVKIQNQLAGVAGADISLDSVSKIINSLNFDGHGYAFLVSAEGKILVHPD
;
A
#
# COMPACT_ATOMS: atom_id res chain seq x y z
N MET A 1 48.07 3.78 41.39
CA MET A 1 47.80 4.14 39.98
C MET A 1 47.63 5.64 39.72
N GLN A 2 47.37 6.50 40.73
CA GLN A 2 47.12 7.94 40.54
C GLN A 2 48.36 8.84 40.34
N ARG A 3 49.57 8.39 40.71
CA ARG A 3 50.81 9.20 40.62
C ARG A 3 51.36 9.33 39.19
N SER A 4 51.07 8.38 38.31
CA SER A 4 51.62 8.38 36.95
C SER A 4 50.93 9.40 36.01
N SER A 5 49.64 9.72 36.25
CA SER A 5 48.89 10.70 35.44
C SER A 5 49.28 12.15 35.72
N LEU A 6 49.68 12.48 36.95
CA LEU A 6 50.13 13.82 37.35
C LEU A 6 51.52 14.16 36.79
N LEU A 7 52.38 13.16 36.62
CA LEU A 7 53.73 13.33 36.05
C LEU A 7 53.69 13.61 34.54
N VAL A 8 52.79 12.98 33.79
CA VAL A 8 52.62 13.24 32.34
C VAL A 8 52.11 14.68 32.10
N PHE A 9 51.11 15.11 32.87
CA PHE A 9 50.58 16.48 32.79
C PHE A 9 51.63 17.54 33.19
N ALA A 10 52.44 17.26 34.21
CA ALA A 10 53.52 18.16 34.65
C ALA A 10 54.66 18.26 33.63
N VAL A 11 54.99 17.17 32.92
CA VAL A 11 56.01 17.15 31.85
C VAL A 11 55.55 17.92 30.62
N GLU A 12 54.28 17.81 30.21
CA GLU A 12 53.71 18.62 29.12
C GLU A 12 53.72 20.12 29.43
N VAL A 13 53.38 20.50 30.66
CA VAL A 13 53.42 21.90 31.12
C VAL A 13 54.86 22.42 31.21
N SER A 14 55.83 21.59 31.61
CA SER A 14 57.25 21.95 31.67
C SER A 14 57.89 22.10 30.28
N ALA A 15 57.49 21.29 29.30
CA ALA A 15 57.96 21.40 27.91
C ALA A 15 57.51 22.72 27.26
N MET A 16 56.31 23.22 27.59
CA MET A 16 55.83 24.53 27.12
C MET A 16 56.57 25.73 27.72
N LYS A 17 57.21 25.59 28.89
CA LYS A 17 57.99 26.67 29.53
C LYS A 17 59.30 26.99 28.80
N ASN A 18 59.89 26.04 28.08
CA ASN A 18 61.16 26.20 27.32
C ASN A 18 60.98 26.55 25.83
N LEU A 19 59.74 26.77 25.36
CA LEU A 19 59.47 27.22 24.00
C LEU A 19 59.68 28.73 23.86
N GLY A 20 60.52 29.16 22.91
CA GLY A 20 60.66 30.58 22.55
C GLY A 20 59.32 31.21 22.17
N PHE A 21 59.16 32.51 22.45
CA PHE A 21 57.91 33.28 22.29
C PHE A 21 57.21 33.04 20.93
N SER A 22 57.97 32.97 19.83
CA SER A 22 57.45 32.71 18.48
C SER A 22 56.72 31.36 18.34
N LYS A 23 57.18 30.31 19.04
CA LYS A 23 56.54 28.99 18.99
C LYS A 23 55.19 28.97 19.72
N LYS A 24 55.03 29.78 20.79
CA LYS A 24 53.76 29.92 21.51
C LYS A 24 52.68 30.60 20.66
N ILE A 25 53.07 31.63 19.89
CA ILE A 25 52.18 32.30 18.92
C ILE A 25 51.76 31.32 17.82
N LEU A 26 52.71 30.54 17.27
CA LEU A 26 52.42 29.55 16.23
C LEU A 26 51.40 28.50 16.72
N LEU A 27 51.57 27.99 17.95
CA LEU A 27 50.65 27.03 18.55
C LEU A 27 49.25 27.61 18.78
N ALA A 28 49.15 28.85 19.25
CA ALA A 28 47.87 29.52 19.44
C ALA A 28 47.14 29.72 18.09
N ALA A 29 47.86 30.15 17.05
CA ALA A 29 47.30 30.27 15.71
C ALA A 29 46.83 28.91 15.14
N ALA A 30 47.64 27.87 15.31
CA ALA A 30 47.28 26.51 14.89
C ALA A 30 46.03 26.00 15.63
N LEU A 31 45.91 26.27 16.92
CA LEU A 31 44.73 25.87 17.71
C LEU A 31 43.46 26.55 17.19
N ILE A 32 43.51 27.84 16.89
CA ILE A 32 42.36 28.58 16.33
C ILE A 32 41.93 27.95 15.00
N VAL A 33 42.89 27.59 14.14
CA VAL A 33 42.62 26.92 12.87
C VAL A 33 41.95 25.57 13.08
N VAL A 34 42.47 24.73 14.00
CA VAL A 34 41.88 23.42 14.32
C VAL A 34 40.45 23.56 14.85
N VAL A 35 40.21 24.53 15.75
CA VAL A 35 38.87 24.79 16.30
C VAL A 35 37.92 25.25 15.19
N ALA A 36 38.35 26.18 14.34
CA ALA A 36 37.54 26.67 13.23
C ALA A 36 37.16 25.54 12.25
N PHE A 37 38.12 24.70 11.86
CA PHE A 37 37.85 23.53 11.01
C PHE A 37 36.95 22.50 11.70
N SER A 38 37.15 22.24 13.00
CA SER A 38 36.30 21.30 13.74
C SER A 38 34.84 21.76 13.79
N VAL A 39 34.61 23.03 14.08
CA VAL A 39 33.26 23.63 14.06
C VAL A 39 32.68 23.58 12.65
N PHE A 40 33.47 23.93 11.63
CA PHE A 40 33.04 23.88 10.24
C PHE A 40 32.60 22.46 9.83
N ILE A 41 33.40 21.45 10.16
CA ILE A 41 33.10 20.03 9.88
C ILE A 41 31.80 19.61 10.56
N VAL A 42 31.64 19.89 11.86
CA VAL A 42 30.44 19.50 12.62
C VAL A 42 29.19 20.17 12.06
N VAL A 43 29.25 21.46 11.75
CA VAL A 43 28.11 22.19 11.17
C VAL A 43 27.77 21.66 9.77
N ASN A 44 28.78 21.35 8.95
CA ASN A 44 28.57 20.84 7.61
C ASN A 44 27.98 19.41 7.63
N ASP A 45 28.56 18.50 8.42
CA ASP A 45 28.06 17.14 8.61
C ASP A 45 26.62 17.15 9.14
N TYR A 46 26.30 18.02 10.12
CA TYR A 46 24.94 18.19 10.61
C TYR A 46 23.98 18.62 9.49
N ARG A 47 24.33 19.64 8.70
CA ARG A 47 23.51 20.11 7.57
C ARG A 47 23.35 19.05 6.49
N GLN A 48 24.43 18.31 6.17
CA GLN A 48 24.40 17.25 5.17
C GLN A 48 23.49 16.11 5.60
N ARG A 49 23.56 15.68 6.86
CA ARG A 49 22.65 14.66 7.41
C ARG A 49 21.19 15.09 7.36
N GLN A 50 20.89 16.36 7.66
CA GLN A 50 19.53 16.87 7.59
C GLN A 50 19.01 16.93 6.14
N SER A 51 19.84 17.39 5.21
CA SER A 51 19.51 17.40 3.78
C SER A 51 19.25 15.99 3.27
N LEU A 52 20.15 15.05 3.57
CA LEU A 52 20.00 13.65 3.16
C LEU A 52 18.72 13.02 3.72
N LYS A 53 18.42 13.22 5.02
CA LYS A 53 17.17 12.74 5.62
C LYS A 53 15.94 13.33 4.94
N SER A 54 15.98 14.63 4.60
CA SER A 54 14.88 15.29 3.90
C SER A 54 14.70 14.74 2.49
N SER A 55 15.79 14.50 1.76
CA SER A 55 15.74 13.92 0.42
C SER A 55 15.16 12.51 0.43
N VAL A 56 15.63 11.64 1.33
CA VAL A 56 15.10 10.28 1.51
C VAL A 56 13.61 10.32 1.88
N LYS A 57 13.21 11.20 2.80
CA LYS A 57 11.79 11.35 3.16
C LYS A 57 10.94 11.81 1.98
N SER A 58 11.43 12.78 1.21
CA SER A 58 10.73 13.28 0.02
C SER A 58 10.58 12.19 -1.04
N GLU A 59 11.63 11.41 -1.27
CA GLU A 59 11.61 10.28 -2.19
C GLU A 59 10.62 9.20 -1.75
N LEU A 60 10.63 8.82 -0.47
CA LEU A 60 9.64 7.89 0.09
C LEU A 60 8.20 8.41 -0.05
N GLN A 61 7.97 9.71 0.15
CA GLN A 61 6.65 10.32 -0.04
C GLN A 61 6.21 10.32 -1.51
N GLN A 62 7.13 10.58 -2.45
CA GLN A 62 6.85 10.51 -3.87
C GLN A 62 6.54 9.08 -4.31
N LEU A 63 7.36 8.12 -3.91
CA LEU A 63 7.12 6.70 -4.17
C LEU A 63 5.81 6.22 -3.55
N GLY A 64 5.49 6.63 -2.32
CA GLY A 64 4.22 6.32 -1.68
C GLY A 64 3.03 6.92 -2.44
N THR A 65 3.18 8.15 -2.94
CA THR A 65 2.15 8.83 -3.75
C THR A 65 1.94 8.11 -5.09
N LEU A 66 3.01 7.78 -5.81
CA LEU A 66 2.95 7.05 -7.07
C LEU A 66 2.36 5.65 -6.88
N THR A 67 2.76 4.95 -5.83
CA THR A 67 2.20 3.63 -5.49
C THR A 67 0.70 3.73 -5.23
N THR A 68 0.27 4.75 -4.46
CA THR A 68 -1.14 5.03 -4.18
C THR A 68 -1.93 5.35 -5.45
N GLN A 69 -1.38 6.19 -6.33
CA GLN A 69 -1.99 6.53 -7.62
C GLN A 69 -2.12 5.30 -8.53
N ASN A 70 -1.12 4.43 -8.54
CA ASN A 70 -1.14 3.19 -9.32
C ASN A 70 -2.25 2.24 -8.84
N ILE A 71 -2.34 1.96 -7.54
CA ILE A 71 -3.41 1.10 -7.02
C ILE A 71 -4.78 1.74 -7.18
N GLN A 72 -4.90 3.06 -7.00
CA GLN A 72 -6.15 3.78 -7.20
C GLN A 72 -6.63 3.66 -8.65
N THR A 73 -5.78 4.00 -9.62
CA THR A 73 -6.12 3.90 -11.05
C THR A 73 -6.48 2.47 -11.45
N TRP A 74 -5.72 1.50 -10.95
CA TRP A 74 -5.98 0.09 -11.18
C TRP A 74 -7.34 -0.32 -10.60
N LEU A 75 -7.63 0.02 -9.35
CA LEU A 75 -8.90 -0.33 -8.70
C LEU A 75 -10.09 0.37 -9.34
N GLU A 76 -9.96 1.64 -9.70
CA GLU A 76 -10.99 2.41 -10.41
C GLU A 76 -11.35 1.78 -11.76
N SER A 77 -10.35 1.30 -12.52
CA SER A 77 -10.63 0.59 -13.78
C SER A 77 -11.47 -0.68 -13.57
N ARG A 78 -11.22 -1.43 -12.48
CA ARG A 78 -12.00 -2.62 -12.11
C ARG A 78 -13.40 -2.25 -11.63
N ILE A 79 -13.54 -1.18 -10.86
CA ILE A 79 -14.83 -0.63 -10.44
C ILE A 79 -15.67 -0.28 -11.67
N GLN A 80 -15.10 0.44 -12.64
CA GLN A 80 -15.78 0.81 -13.88
C GLN A 80 -16.19 -0.41 -14.70
N LEU A 81 -15.34 -1.43 -14.80
CA LEU A 81 -15.70 -2.69 -15.46
C LEU A 81 -16.90 -3.38 -14.79
N LEU A 82 -16.93 -3.44 -13.45
CA LEU A 82 -18.07 -4.02 -12.74
C LEU A 82 -19.33 -3.16 -12.86
N GLN A 83 -19.20 -1.83 -12.89
CA GLN A 83 -20.33 -0.93 -13.11
C GLN A 83 -20.94 -1.13 -14.51
N SER A 84 -20.11 -1.29 -15.53
CA SER A 84 -20.56 -1.64 -16.89
C SER A 84 -21.32 -2.98 -16.90
N MET A 85 -20.81 -4.00 -16.21
CA MET A 85 -21.50 -5.29 -16.05
C MET A 85 -22.87 -5.11 -15.37
N SER A 86 -22.92 -4.36 -14.28
CA SER A 86 -24.16 -4.05 -13.54
C SER A 86 -25.18 -3.33 -14.41
N GLN A 87 -24.74 -2.36 -15.22
CA GLN A 87 -25.61 -1.64 -16.15
C GLN A 87 -26.13 -2.57 -17.25
N GLN A 88 -25.29 -3.46 -17.78
CA GLN A 88 -25.72 -4.46 -18.77
C GLN A 88 -26.81 -5.38 -18.21
N VAL A 89 -26.65 -5.87 -16.97
CA VAL A 89 -27.68 -6.70 -16.30
C VAL A 89 -28.96 -5.88 -16.07
N ALA A 90 -28.85 -4.61 -15.70
CA ALA A 90 -30.01 -3.74 -15.50
C ALA A 90 -30.82 -3.49 -16.79
N VAL A 91 -30.15 -3.45 -17.94
CA VAL A 91 -30.78 -3.23 -19.26
C VAL A 91 -31.32 -4.53 -19.86
N ASP A 92 -30.52 -5.60 -19.88
CA ASP A 92 -30.89 -6.84 -20.55
C ASP A 92 -31.83 -7.72 -19.71
N GLY A 93 -31.71 -7.62 -18.38
CA GLY A 93 -32.42 -8.45 -17.42
C GLY A 93 -31.52 -9.48 -16.72
N LYS A 94 -32.11 -10.15 -15.73
CA LYS A 94 -31.43 -11.07 -14.80
C LYS A 94 -31.64 -12.56 -15.08
N GLU A 95 -32.21 -12.89 -16.24
CA GLU A 95 -32.41 -14.28 -16.66
C GLU A 95 -31.11 -14.90 -17.21
N LEU A 96 -31.01 -16.22 -17.18
CA LEU A 96 -29.75 -16.93 -17.44
C LEU A 96 -29.07 -16.57 -18.78
N PRO A 97 -29.77 -16.54 -19.94
CA PRO A 97 -29.13 -16.16 -21.21
C PRO A 97 -28.56 -14.74 -21.22
N GLN A 98 -29.20 -13.82 -20.51
CA GLN A 98 -28.79 -12.42 -20.36
C GLN A 98 -27.57 -12.32 -19.47
N LEU A 99 -27.59 -13.00 -18.31
CA LEU A 99 -26.45 -13.05 -17.39
C LEU A 99 -25.21 -13.65 -18.06
N GLN A 100 -25.38 -14.69 -18.88
CA GLN A 100 -24.28 -15.30 -19.62
C GLN A 100 -23.64 -14.31 -20.61
N ARG A 101 -24.43 -13.47 -21.29
CA ARG A 101 -23.89 -12.41 -22.16
C ARG A 101 -23.25 -11.27 -21.37
N ALA A 102 -23.86 -10.87 -20.26
CA ALA A 102 -23.41 -9.73 -19.46
C ALA A 102 -22.14 -10.01 -18.65
N ILE A 103 -21.93 -11.27 -18.23
CA ILE A 103 -20.87 -11.66 -17.28
C ILE A 103 -19.84 -12.58 -17.94
N GLY A 104 -20.20 -13.29 -19.02
CA GLY A 104 -19.35 -14.28 -19.68
C GLY A 104 -18.33 -13.73 -20.67
N LEU A 105 -18.13 -12.41 -20.74
CA LEU A 105 -17.16 -11.81 -21.65
C LEU A 105 -15.71 -12.05 -21.17
N PRO A 106 -14.76 -12.35 -22.07
CA PRO A 106 -13.35 -12.60 -21.69
C PRO A 106 -12.70 -11.48 -20.89
N THR A 107 -13.08 -10.23 -21.14
CA THR A 107 -12.56 -9.07 -20.40
C THR A 107 -12.75 -9.19 -18.88
N TYR A 108 -13.82 -9.86 -18.43
CA TYR A 108 -14.05 -10.07 -17.00
C TYR A 108 -13.14 -11.16 -16.45
N SER A 109 -12.99 -12.29 -17.14
CA SER A 109 -12.06 -13.36 -16.73
C SER A 109 -10.59 -12.93 -16.78
N ASP A 110 -10.24 -11.97 -17.64
CA ASP A 110 -8.89 -11.42 -17.73
C ASP A 110 -8.55 -10.48 -16.57
N ASN A 111 -9.57 -9.89 -15.92
CA ASN A 111 -9.40 -8.87 -14.88
C ASN A 111 -9.84 -9.31 -13.48
N PHE A 112 -10.65 -10.37 -13.38
CA PHE A 112 -11.22 -10.87 -12.13
C PHE A 112 -11.02 -12.37 -11.99
N GLN A 113 -10.82 -12.82 -10.75
CA GLN A 113 -10.78 -14.25 -10.45
C GLN A 113 -12.16 -14.90 -10.66
N LEU A 114 -13.22 -14.15 -10.36
CA LEU A 114 -14.59 -14.59 -10.48
C LEU A 114 -15.48 -13.37 -10.67
N SER A 115 -16.42 -13.42 -11.61
CA SER A 115 -17.45 -12.40 -11.81
C SER A 115 -18.83 -13.02 -11.65
N TYR A 116 -19.77 -12.30 -11.04
CA TYR A 116 -21.05 -12.90 -10.66
C TYR A 116 -22.18 -11.90 -10.41
N PHE A 117 -23.38 -12.46 -10.40
CA PHE A 117 -24.61 -11.79 -9.99
C PHE A 117 -25.37 -12.67 -9.00
N GLY A 118 -25.72 -12.09 -7.86
CA GLY A 118 -26.67 -12.67 -6.90
C GLY A 118 -28.00 -11.93 -6.98
N SER A 119 -29.10 -12.64 -7.18
CA SER A 119 -30.44 -12.05 -7.26
C SER A 119 -31.07 -11.89 -5.88
N THR A 120 -32.10 -11.04 -5.78
CA THR A 120 -32.91 -10.89 -4.57
C THR A 120 -33.68 -12.17 -4.19
N GLU A 121 -33.94 -13.05 -5.15
CA GLU A 121 -34.51 -14.38 -4.94
C GLU A 121 -33.49 -15.42 -4.43
N GLY A 122 -32.20 -15.06 -4.36
CA GLY A 122 -31.13 -15.95 -3.89
C GLY A 122 -30.47 -16.77 -5.00
N VAL A 123 -30.80 -16.52 -6.27
CA VAL A 123 -30.14 -17.18 -7.41
C VAL A 123 -28.74 -16.59 -7.59
N MET A 124 -27.76 -17.46 -7.82
CA MET A 124 -26.36 -17.08 -8.05
C MET A 124 -25.92 -17.53 -9.44
N PHE A 125 -25.41 -16.61 -10.24
CA PHE A 125 -24.70 -16.91 -11.49
C PHE A 125 -23.27 -16.41 -11.40
N SER A 126 -22.29 -17.19 -11.85
CA SER A 126 -20.89 -16.78 -11.89
C SER A 126 -20.12 -17.32 -13.09
N VAL A 127 -19.13 -16.57 -13.52
CA VAL A 127 -18.13 -16.98 -14.51
C VAL A 127 -16.73 -16.77 -13.94
N PRO A 128 -15.87 -17.80 -13.90
CA PRO A 128 -16.21 -19.21 -14.14
C PRO A 128 -17.27 -19.75 -13.15
N ALA A 129 -17.80 -20.95 -13.42
CA ALA A 129 -18.68 -21.60 -12.47
C ALA A 129 -17.93 -21.86 -11.16
N GLY A 130 -18.42 -21.28 -10.06
CA GLY A 130 -17.81 -21.45 -8.73
C GLY A 130 -18.28 -22.72 -8.05
N ASN A 131 -17.39 -23.38 -7.30
CA ASN A 131 -17.75 -24.54 -6.48
C ASN A 131 -18.40 -24.06 -5.17
N ARG A 132 -19.70 -24.29 -5.00
CA ARG A 132 -20.47 -23.81 -3.85
C ARG A 132 -21.35 -24.93 -3.29
N PRO A 133 -21.65 -24.94 -1.99
CA PRO A 133 -22.59 -25.90 -1.43
C PRO A 133 -24.01 -25.65 -1.98
N ALA A 134 -24.85 -26.68 -1.95
CA ALA A 134 -26.18 -26.64 -2.54
C ALA A 134 -27.13 -25.63 -1.87
N ASP A 135 -26.86 -25.30 -0.61
CA ASP A 135 -27.60 -24.33 0.21
C ASP A 135 -26.98 -22.92 0.18
N TYR A 136 -26.05 -22.65 -0.75
CA TYR A 136 -25.42 -21.34 -0.87
C TYR A 136 -26.42 -20.24 -1.20
N ASP A 137 -26.54 -19.25 -0.29
CA ASP A 137 -27.30 -18.02 -0.51
C ASP A 137 -26.36 -16.81 -0.65
N PRO A 138 -26.33 -16.13 -1.81
CA PRO A 138 -25.51 -14.94 -2.00
C PRO A 138 -25.90 -13.80 -1.03
N ARG A 139 -27.16 -13.70 -0.62
CA ARG A 139 -27.69 -12.64 0.25
C ARG A 139 -27.18 -12.75 1.68
N ALA A 140 -26.74 -13.93 2.10
CA ALA A 140 -26.14 -14.14 3.41
C ALA A 140 -24.71 -13.58 3.50
N ARG A 141 -24.05 -13.35 2.35
CA ARG A 141 -22.62 -12.98 2.27
C ARG A 141 -22.38 -11.50 2.57
N GLY A 142 -21.23 -11.20 3.16
CA GLY A 142 -20.84 -9.84 3.56
C GLY A 142 -20.83 -8.85 2.40
N TRP A 143 -20.29 -9.24 1.24
CA TRP A 143 -20.26 -8.40 0.04
C TRP A 143 -21.66 -8.00 -0.43
N TYR A 144 -22.63 -8.93 -0.37
CA TYR A 144 -24.00 -8.65 -0.78
C TYR A 144 -24.68 -7.69 0.19
N LYS A 145 -24.60 -7.97 1.50
CA LYS A 145 -25.18 -7.15 2.56
C LYS A 145 -24.61 -5.73 2.57
N ALA A 146 -23.32 -5.59 2.29
CA ALA A 146 -22.67 -4.29 2.24
C ALA A 146 -23.09 -3.52 0.98
N ALA A 147 -23.13 -4.15 -0.20
CA ALA A 147 -23.47 -3.48 -1.45
C ALA A 147 -24.97 -3.16 -1.59
N GLN A 148 -25.88 -4.02 -1.10
CA GLN A 148 -27.33 -3.78 -1.24
C GLN A 148 -27.79 -2.48 -0.55
N ASN A 149 -27.07 -2.06 0.50
CA ASN A 149 -27.38 -0.87 1.30
C ASN A 149 -26.51 0.33 0.92
N ALA A 150 -25.52 0.13 0.03
CA ALA A 150 -24.60 1.18 -0.37
C ALA A 150 -25.24 2.09 -1.43
N PRO A 151 -24.86 3.39 -1.46
CA PRO A 151 -25.30 4.30 -2.51
C PRO A 151 -24.69 3.96 -3.89
N GLY A 152 -23.68 3.09 -3.93
CA GLY A 152 -22.99 2.69 -5.15
C GLY A 152 -22.06 1.51 -4.93
N THR A 153 -21.03 1.42 -5.77
CA THR A 153 -20.02 0.36 -5.72
C THR A 153 -19.18 0.45 -4.45
N ILE A 154 -18.87 -0.71 -3.86
CA ILE A 154 -18.01 -0.86 -2.69
C ILE A 154 -16.85 -1.81 -2.98
N VAL A 155 -15.84 -1.78 -2.13
CA VAL A 155 -14.77 -2.78 -2.07
C VAL A 155 -14.70 -3.33 -0.66
N THR A 156 -14.72 -4.65 -0.50
CA THR A 156 -14.65 -5.29 0.81
C THR A 156 -13.23 -5.36 1.34
N GLU A 157 -13.08 -5.48 2.66
CA GLU A 157 -11.88 -6.09 3.23
C GLU A 157 -11.68 -7.53 2.74
N PRO A 158 -10.47 -8.10 2.87
CA PRO A 158 -10.20 -9.50 2.57
C PRO A 158 -11.07 -10.46 3.38
N TYR A 159 -11.62 -11.47 2.71
CA TYR A 159 -12.36 -12.57 3.32
C TYR A 159 -12.21 -13.86 2.52
N ILE A 160 -12.60 -14.99 3.11
CA ILE A 160 -12.53 -16.30 2.44
C ILE A 160 -13.71 -16.44 1.45
N ALA A 161 -13.39 -16.54 0.17
CA ALA A 161 -14.35 -16.78 -0.90
C ALA A 161 -15.00 -18.16 -0.75
N ALA A 162 -16.33 -18.21 -0.79
CA ALA A 162 -17.07 -19.48 -0.73
C ALA A 162 -16.83 -20.36 -1.97
N SER A 163 -16.46 -19.76 -3.11
CA SER A 163 -16.26 -20.44 -4.40
C SER A 163 -14.92 -21.18 -4.51
N SER A 164 -13.87 -20.64 -3.89
CA SER A 164 -12.49 -21.13 -4.05
C SER A 164 -11.79 -21.49 -2.75
N GLY A 165 -12.33 -21.08 -1.60
CA GLY A 165 -11.68 -21.24 -0.29
C GLY A 165 -10.45 -20.34 -0.10
N LYS A 166 -10.16 -19.42 -1.03
CA LYS A 166 -9.02 -18.50 -0.97
C LYS A 166 -9.44 -17.15 -0.38
N LEU A 167 -8.48 -16.41 0.17
CA LEU A 167 -8.67 -15.00 0.51
C LEU A 167 -8.83 -14.18 -0.77
N VAL A 168 -9.87 -13.35 -0.78
CA VAL A 168 -10.17 -12.41 -1.87
C VAL A 168 -10.65 -11.09 -1.29
N MET A 169 -10.54 -10.03 -2.10
CA MET A 169 -11.33 -8.81 -1.93
C MET A 169 -12.42 -8.81 -3.01
N THR A 170 -13.60 -8.30 -2.69
CA THR A 170 -14.71 -8.21 -3.65
C THR A 170 -15.03 -6.76 -3.94
N ILE A 171 -15.11 -6.44 -5.23
CA ILE A 171 -15.82 -5.24 -5.68
C ILE A 171 -17.29 -5.65 -5.85
N ALA A 172 -18.22 -4.91 -5.25
CA ALA A 172 -19.65 -5.23 -5.33
C ALA A 172 -20.48 -3.98 -5.58
N THR A 173 -21.50 -4.10 -6.42
CA THR A 173 -22.37 -2.98 -6.80
C THR A 173 -23.84 -3.42 -6.85
N PRO A 174 -24.78 -2.64 -6.30
CA PRO A 174 -26.20 -2.95 -6.40
C PRO A 174 -26.69 -2.82 -7.84
N VAL A 175 -27.49 -3.78 -8.29
CA VAL A 175 -28.14 -3.76 -9.62
C VAL A 175 -29.60 -3.40 -9.42
N LYS A 176 -30.06 -2.34 -10.09
CA LYS A 176 -31.45 -1.89 -10.04
C LYS A 176 -32.11 -2.00 -11.42
N ILE A 177 -33.25 -2.67 -11.49
CA ILE A 177 -34.11 -2.74 -12.69
C ILE A 177 -35.34 -1.91 -12.39
N GLN A 178 -35.68 -0.93 -13.24
CA GLN A 178 -36.81 -0.01 -13.02
C GLN A 178 -36.78 0.65 -11.61
N ASN A 179 -35.59 1.05 -11.16
CA ASN A 179 -35.32 1.64 -9.85
C ASN A 179 -35.59 0.72 -8.63
N GLN A 180 -35.90 -0.56 -8.84
CA GLN A 180 -36.03 -1.57 -7.80
C GLN A 180 -34.78 -2.44 -7.73
N LEU A 181 -34.35 -2.82 -6.52
CA LEU A 181 -33.20 -3.71 -6.34
C LEU A 181 -33.50 -5.08 -6.96
N ALA A 182 -32.70 -5.46 -7.94
CA ALA A 182 -32.79 -6.76 -8.62
C ALA A 182 -31.77 -7.76 -8.07
N GLY A 183 -30.68 -7.27 -7.47
CA GLY A 183 -29.60 -8.08 -6.94
C GLY A 183 -28.32 -7.27 -6.74
N VAL A 184 -27.20 -7.97 -6.61
CA VAL A 184 -25.86 -7.39 -6.49
C VAL A 184 -24.94 -8.08 -7.49
N ALA A 185 -24.25 -7.29 -8.31
CA ALA A 185 -23.14 -7.75 -9.13
C ALA A 185 -21.85 -7.67 -8.30
N GLY A 186 -21.00 -8.69 -8.41
CA GLY A 186 -19.74 -8.75 -7.70
C GLY A 186 -18.63 -9.33 -8.54
N ALA A 187 -17.40 -8.94 -8.22
CA ALA A 187 -16.20 -9.49 -8.80
C ALA A 187 -15.11 -9.66 -7.74
N ASP A 188 -14.50 -10.84 -7.73
CA ASP A 188 -13.44 -11.19 -6.80
C ASP A 188 -12.07 -10.86 -7.41
N ILE A 189 -11.23 -10.25 -6.58
CA ILE A 189 -9.85 -9.91 -6.84
C ILE A 189 -8.97 -10.67 -5.86
N SER A 190 -7.95 -11.36 -6.37
CA SER A 190 -6.97 -12.03 -5.51
C SER A 190 -6.07 -11.03 -4.81
N LEU A 191 -5.71 -11.32 -3.55
CA LEU A 191 -4.74 -10.51 -2.81
C LEU A 191 -3.38 -10.49 -3.52
N ASP A 192 -3.02 -11.56 -4.24
CA ASP A 192 -1.81 -11.61 -5.08
C ASP A 192 -1.81 -10.52 -6.16
N SER A 193 -2.95 -10.29 -6.80
CA SER A 193 -3.07 -9.25 -7.84
C SER A 193 -2.89 -7.86 -7.24
N VAL A 194 -3.45 -7.64 -6.05
CA VAL A 194 -3.29 -6.38 -5.30
C VAL A 194 -1.84 -6.20 -4.84
N SER A 195 -1.19 -7.27 -4.35
CA SER A 195 0.22 -7.26 -3.94
C SER A 195 1.16 -6.93 -5.11
N LYS A 196 0.89 -7.51 -6.29
CA LYS A 196 1.66 -7.24 -7.52
C LYS A 196 1.57 -5.79 -7.97
N ILE A 197 0.40 -5.16 -7.89
CA ILE A 197 0.24 -3.78 -8.35
C ILE A 197 0.91 -2.79 -7.37
N ILE A 198 0.79 -2.97 -6.06
CA ILE A 198 1.43 -2.08 -5.07
C ILE A 198 2.95 -2.26 -5.02
N ASN A 199 3.48 -3.43 -5.39
CA ASN A 199 4.92 -3.71 -5.46
C ASN A 199 5.48 -3.65 -6.89
N SER A 200 4.77 -3.01 -7.82
CA SER A 200 5.23 -2.83 -9.20
C SER A 200 6.41 -1.84 -9.30
N LEU A 201 6.51 -0.90 -8.36
CA LEU A 201 7.67 -0.04 -8.17
C LEU A 201 8.63 -0.76 -7.22
N ASN A 202 9.75 -1.28 -7.73
CA ASN A 202 10.67 -2.19 -7.01
C ASN A 202 11.43 -1.57 -5.81
N PHE A 203 11.13 -0.36 -5.34
CA PHE A 203 11.80 0.33 -4.21
C PHE A 203 13.34 0.18 -4.17
N ASP A 204 13.99 0.06 -5.34
CA ASP A 204 15.40 -0.33 -5.53
C ASP A 204 15.88 -1.53 -4.70
N GLY A 205 14.99 -2.47 -4.40
CA GLY A 205 15.28 -3.67 -3.60
C GLY A 205 15.43 -3.40 -2.10
N HIS A 206 15.10 -2.19 -1.64
CA HIS A 206 15.26 -1.79 -0.24
C HIS A 206 14.02 -2.00 0.62
N GLY A 207 12.90 -2.46 0.04
CA GLY A 207 11.68 -2.72 0.78
C GLY A 207 10.50 -3.16 -0.09
N TYR A 208 9.31 -3.08 0.49
CA TYR A 208 8.04 -3.45 -0.15
C TYR A 208 6.90 -2.56 0.36
N ALA A 209 5.81 -2.54 -0.40
CA ALA A 209 4.53 -1.95 0.00
C ALA A 209 3.55 -3.03 0.47
N PHE A 210 2.69 -2.62 1.40
CA PHE A 210 1.59 -3.40 1.94
C PHE A 210 0.37 -2.48 2.15
N LEU A 211 -0.82 -3.05 2.26
CA LEU A 211 -2.05 -2.32 2.54
C LEU A 211 -2.50 -2.57 3.98
N VAL A 212 -2.92 -1.50 4.64
CA VAL A 212 -3.42 -1.51 6.02
C VAL A 212 -4.72 -0.74 6.10
N SER A 213 -5.68 -1.22 6.89
CA SER A 213 -6.92 -0.50 7.17
C SER A 213 -6.68 0.70 8.10
N ALA A 214 -7.67 1.58 8.23
CA ALA A 214 -7.60 2.71 9.15
C ALA A 214 -7.44 2.28 10.62
N GLU A 215 -7.89 1.07 10.96
CA GLU A 215 -7.81 0.44 12.27
C GLU A 215 -6.47 -0.29 12.50
N GLY A 216 -5.54 -0.25 11.53
CA GLY A 216 -4.23 -0.88 11.64
C GLY A 216 -4.21 -2.36 11.26
N LYS A 217 -5.28 -2.90 10.65
CA LYS A 217 -5.32 -4.29 10.18
C LYS A 217 -4.60 -4.43 8.85
N ILE A 218 -3.64 -5.34 8.75
CA ILE A 218 -2.97 -5.65 7.47
C ILE A 218 -3.97 -6.35 6.55
N LEU A 219 -4.17 -5.79 5.35
CA LEU A 219 -5.11 -6.29 4.34
C LEU A 219 -4.39 -7.08 3.26
N VAL A 220 -3.24 -6.59 2.81
CA VAL A 220 -2.42 -7.21 1.76
C VAL A 220 -0.96 -7.04 2.14
N HIS A 221 -0.19 -8.12 2.08
CA HIS A 221 1.22 -8.16 2.39
C HIS A 221 1.95 -9.10 1.39
N PRO A 222 3.24 -8.88 1.08
CA PRO A 222 4.01 -9.78 0.22
C PRO A 222 4.20 -11.19 0.80
N ASP A 223 4.30 -11.30 2.12
CA ASP A 223 4.37 -12.56 2.89
C ASP A 223 2.98 -13.06 3.33
#